data_AF-A0A961L343-F1
#
_entry.id   AF-A0A961L343-F1
#
_cell.length_a   1.000
_cell.length_b   1.000
_cell.length_c   1.000
_cell.angle_alpha   90.00
_cell.angle_beta   90.00
_cell.angle_gamma   90.00
#
_symmetry.space_group_name_H-M   'P 1'
#
loop_
_entity.id
_entity.type
_entity.pdbx_description
1 polymer ?
#
loop_
_entity_poly.entity_id
_entity_poly.type
_entity_poly.pdbx_seq_one_letter_code
_entity_poly.pdbx_strand_id
1 'polypeptide(L)'
;MTVLETTATLAPPAGLAQGVGTTRTAIGAVDAAAAKISALPTPDPGDTLAPHIETARAHAQAWTDTSRPLLVSLLAGVADFGKTFNDDYARLTELAKKIIAGDAGTKPALDALLTSWQKATGGEAAKAATALQSMSALEGDLQGDARTLGADQTSALAAAAAAQTAIGPLQQQIDATETKIAVEQGIEDSSLLGIIVQQLITQLTGQLSLFSSELDDLQEKLQAAQETAQQAAATAQLAGDYGTAVAAGSSAIQSLSNGWSVLNANFANLLQAERISDPSIFTSAELAAAKADWDGLVQQASGLN
;
A
#
# COMPACT_ATOMS: atom_id res chain seq x y z
N MET A 1 30.52 -5.87 29.94
CA MET A 1 29.13 -5.83 29.46
C MET A 1 28.44 -4.75 30.27
N THR A 2 28.51 -3.51 29.81
CA THR A 2 27.90 -2.37 30.49
C THR A 2 26.40 -2.50 30.28
N VAL A 3 25.66 -2.82 31.33
CA VAL A 3 24.21 -2.66 31.31
C VAL A 3 24.00 -1.16 31.10
N LEU A 4 23.54 -0.78 29.90
CA LEU A 4 22.98 0.54 29.70
C LEU A 4 21.78 0.62 30.63
N GLU A 5 21.97 1.20 31.81
CA GLU A 5 20.86 1.58 32.67
C GLU A 5 20.01 2.55 31.86
N THR A 6 18.93 2.02 31.28
CA THR A 6 17.88 2.85 30.71
C THR A 6 17.31 3.63 31.88
N THR A 7 17.58 4.93 31.90
CA THR A 7 17.04 5.84 32.91
C THR A 7 15.52 5.81 32.76
N ALA A 8 14.84 5.20 33.73
CA ALA A 8 13.40 5.04 33.66
C ALA A 8 12.76 6.44 33.67
N THR A 9 11.99 6.76 32.62
CA THR A 9 11.40 8.10 32.42
C THR A 9 9.90 8.00 32.19
N LEU A 10 9.20 9.05 32.62
CA LEU A 10 7.76 9.26 32.41
C LEU A 10 7.46 10.00 31.09
N ALA A 11 8.49 10.59 30.48
CA ALA A 11 8.36 11.31 29.21
C ALA A 11 8.10 10.34 28.04
N PRO A 12 7.37 10.77 27.00
CA PRO A 12 7.19 9.96 25.80
C PRO A 12 8.56 9.70 25.14
N PRO A 13 8.89 8.46 24.74
CA PRO A 13 10.13 8.18 24.03
C PRO A 13 10.19 8.91 22.69
N ALA A 14 11.38 9.33 22.26
CA ALA A 14 11.58 10.04 20.99
C ALA A 14 10.99 9.27 19.78
N GLY A 15 11.08 7.94 19.79
CA GLY A 15 10.50 7.08 18.75
C GLY A 15 8.97 7.19 18.65
N LEU A 16 8.28 7.49 19.77
CA LEU A 16 6.83 7.70 19.78
C LEU A 16 6.46 9.02 19.08
N ALA A 17 7.17 10.11 19.39
CA ALA A 17 6.96 11.40 18.74
C ALA A 17 7.29 11.36 17.24
N GLN A 18 8.43 10.76 16.88
CA GLN A 18 8.79 10.55 15.48
C GLN A 18 7.73 9.70 14.76
N GLY A 19 7.28 8.62 15.40
CA GLY A 19 6.27 7.71 14.87
C GLY A 19 4.93 8.39 14.57
N VAL A 20 4.50 9.33 15.41
CA VAL A 20 3.26 10.12 15.15
C VAL A 20 3.39 10.92 13.86
N GLY A 21 4.50 11.67 13.70
CA GLY A 21 4.71 12.51 12.53
C GLY A 21 4.85 11.71 11.24
N THR A 22 5.60 10.61 11.27
CA THR A 22 5.79 9.74 10.10
C THR A 22 4.52 8.98 9.74
N THR A 23 3.74 8.51 10.72
CA THR A 23 2.49 7.78 10.47
C THR A 23 1.44 8.69 9.83
N ARG A 24 1.31 9.94 10.29
CA ARG A 24 0.42 10.91 9.62
C ARG A 24 0.80 11.14 8.16
N THR A 25 2.09 11.35 7.91
CA THR A 25 2.60 11.57 6.55
C THR A 25 2.34 10.35 5.67
N ALA A 26 2.55 9.15 6.22
CA ALA A 26 2.29 7.90 5.51
C ALA A 26 0.82 7.72 5.17
N ILE A 27 -0.13 8.01 6.07
CA ILE A 27 -1.57 7.94 5.77
C ILE A 27 -1.89 8.76 4.51
N GLY A 28 -1.41 10.00 4.42
CA GLY A 28 -1.64 10.84 3.23
C GLY A 28 -1.02 10.29 1.95
N ALA A 29 0.19 9.71 2.03
CA ALA A 29 0.84 9.09 0.88
C ALA A 29 0.10 7.83 0.39
N VAL A 30 -0.36 7.00 1.33
CA VAL A 30 -1.10 5.77 1.03
C VAL A 30 -2.51 6.10 0.52
N ASP A 31 -3.19 7.09 1.11
CA ASP A 31 -4.48 7.62 0.61
C ASP A 31 -4.35 8.08 -0.86
N ALA A 32 -3.30 8.83 -1.18
CA ALA A 32 -3.06 9.30 -2.54
C ALA A 32 -2.76 8.16 -3.53
N ALA A 33 -2.02 7.14 -3.10
CA ALA A 33 -1.72 5.97 -3.94
C ALA A 33 -2.96 5.10 -4.17
N ALA A 34 -3.72 4.80 -3.11
CA ALA A 34 -4.97 4.06 -3.19
C ALA A 34 -5.97 4.76 -4.13
N ALA A 35 -6.10 6.10 -4.04
CA ALA A 35 -6.98 6.87 -4.90
C ALA A 35 -6.62 6.75 -6.39
N LYS A 36 -5.33 6.66 -6.75
CA LYS A 36 -4.91 6.45 -8.15
C LYS A 36 -5.35 5.08 -8.68
N ILE A 37 -5.27 4.04 -7.86
CA ILE A 37 -5.75 2.69 -8.23
C ILE A 37 -7.27 2.69 -8.37
N SER A 38 -7.99 3.28 -7.41
CA SER A 38 -9.45 3.39 -7.48
C SER A 38 -9.93 4.17 -8.71
N ALA A 39 -9.15 5.15 -9.17
CA ALA A 39 -9.45 5.98 -10.34
C ALA A 39 -9.06 5.36 -11.70
N LEU A 40 -8.55 4.13 -11.73
CA LEU A 40 -8.31 3.43 -12.99
C LEU A 40 -9.60 3.37 -13.83
N PRO A 41 -9.52 3.37 -15.18
CA PRO A 41 -10.70 3.20 -16.04
C PRO A 41 -11.38 1.85 -15.82
N THR A 42 -12.71 1.80 -15.87
CA THR A 42 -13.45 0.53 -15.84
C THR A 42 -13.06 -0.30 -17.07
N PRO A 43 -12.56 -1.53 -16.89
CA PRO A 43 -12.22 -2.41 -18.00
C PRO A 43 -13.47 -2.75 -18.84
N ASP A 44 -13.30 -2.90 -20.14
CA ASP A 44 -14.40 -3.31 -21.01
C ASP A 44 -14.81 -4.78 -20.74
N PRO A 45 -16.10 -5.12 -20.91
CA PRO A 45 -16.55 -6.51 -20.76
C PRO A 45 -15.86 -7.43 -21.78
N GLY A 46 -15.02 -8.34 -21.28
CA GLY A 46 -14.22 -9.26 -22.11
C GLY A 46 -12.72 -8.96 -22.13
N ASP A 47 -12.29 -7.84 -21.53
CA ASP A 47 -10.87 -7.55 -21.30
C ASP A 47 -10.28 -8.55 -20.29
N THR A 48 -9.21 -9.22 -20.70
CA THR A 48 -8.46 -10.16 -19.85
C THR A 48 -7.84 -9.51 -18.63
N LEU A 49 -7.59 -8.20 -18.64
CA LEU A 49 -7.07 -7.44 -17.49
C LEU A 49 -8.15 -7.10 -16.47
N ALA A 50 -9.42 -7.15 -16.87
CA ALA A 50 -10.54 -6.75 -16.03
C ALA A 50 -10.48 -7.32 -14.60
N PRO A 51 -10.36 -8.65 -14.39
CA PRO A 51 -10.32 -9.22 -13.04
C PRO A 51 -9.13 -8.74 -12.21
N HIS A 52 -7.97 -8.48 -12.82
CA HIS A 52 -6.78 -8.05 -12.10
C HIS A 52 -6.84 -6.56 -11.72
N ILE A 53 -7.42 -5.71 -12.58
CA ILE A 53 -7.69 -4.31 -12.25
C ILE A 53 -8.72 -4.22 -11.11
N GLU A 54 -9.77 -5.04 -11.14
CA GLU A 54 -10.75 -5.07 -10.04
C GLU A 54 -10.14 -5.59 -8.73
N THR A 55 -9.22 -6.55 -8.80
CA THR A 55 -8.47 -7.03 -7.63
C THR A 55 -7.63 -5.90 -7.02
N ALA A 56 -6.88 -5.14 -7.84
CA ALA A 56 -6.12 -3.99 -7.37
C ALA A 56 -7.03 -2.92 -6.73
N ARG A 57 -8.20 -2.65 -7.32
CA ARG A 57 -9.21 -1.75 -6.71
C ARG A 57 -9.72 -2.27 -5.37
N ALA A 58 -9.94 -3.58 -5.24
CA ALA A 58 -10.35 -4.18 -3.97
C ALA A 58 -9.30 -3.98 -2.88
N HIS A 59 -8.00 -4.08 -3.21
CA HIS A 59 -6.92 -3.78 -2.26
C HIS A 59 -6.83 -2.28 -1.90
N ALA A 60 -7.12 -1.38 -2.85
CA ALA A 60 -7.28 0.06 -2.54
C ALA A 60 -8.47 0.32 -1.60
N GLN A 61 -9.57 -0.41 -1.76
CA GLN A 61 -10.72 -0.35 -0.86
C GLN A 61 -10.41 -0.93 0.52
N ALA A 62 -9.66 -2.04 0.59
CA ALA A 62 -9.22 -2.66 1.85
C ALA A 62 -8.37 -1.70 2.70
N TRP A 63 -7.58 -0.84 2.08
CA TRP A 63 -6.92 0.26 2.79
C TRP A 63 -7.93 1.20 3.45
N THR A 64 -8.90 1.69 2.69
CA THR A 64 -9.91 2.65 3.18
C THR A 64 -10.73 2.08 4.32
N ASP A 65 -11.15 0.81 4.20
CA ASP A 65 -12.10 0.19 5.12
C ASP A 65 -11.43 -0.47 6.33
N THR A 66 -10.17 -0.89 6.22
CA THR A 66 -9.50 -1.70 7.25
C THR A 66 -8.22 -1.06 7.75
N SER A 67 -7.21 -0.90 6.89
CA SER A 67 -5.88 -0.47 7.34
C SER A 67 -5.85 1.01 7.79
N ARG A 68 -6.48 1.91 7.04
CA ARG A 68 -6.53 3.35 7.37
C ARG A 68 -7.16 3.62 8.73
N PRO A 69 -8.35 3.05 9.08
CA PRO A 69 -8.92 3.19 10.42
C PRO A 69 -7.98 2.71 11.55
N LEU A 70 -7.22 1.64 11.34
CA LEU A 70 -6.26 1.15 12.33
C LEU A 70 -5.17 2.20 12.58
N LEU A 71 -4.57 2.77 11.54
CA LEU A 71 -3.52 3.79 11.69
C LEU A 71 -4.07 5.07 12.35
N VAL A 72 -5.27 5.52 11.98
CA VAL A 72 -5.93 6.65 12.64
C VAL A 72 -6.17 6.34 14.12
N SER A 73 -6.61 5.12 14.45
CA SER A 73 -6.80 4.68 15.84
C SER A 73 -5.49 4.65 16.62
N LEU A 74 -4.33 4.37 16.01
CA LEU A 74 -3.05 4.44 16.69
C LEU A 74 -2.69 5.87 17.10
N LEU A 75 -2.96 6.83 16.22
CA LEU A 75 -2.73 8.25 16.51
C LEU A 75 -3.69 8.75 17.61
N ALA A 76 -4.96 8.33 17.56
CA ALA A 76 -5.90 8.58 18.64
C ALA A 76 -5.42 7.98 19.97
N GLY A 77 -4.89 6.74 19.97
CA GLY A 77 -4.33 6.09 21.15
C GLY A 77 -3.18 6.87 21.80
N VAL A 78 -2.32 7.51 21.00
CA VAL A 78 -1.28 8.41 21.53
C VAL A 78 -1.89 9.63 22.22
N ALA A 79 -2.88 10.27 21.59
CA ALA A 79 -3.57 11.44 22.17
C ALA A 79 -4.33 11.07 23.45
N ASP A 80 -5.03 9.93 23.45
CA ASP A 80 -5.81 9.44 24.59
C ASP A 80 -4.92 9.10 25.79
N PHE A 81 -3.77 8.47 25.55
CA PHE A 81 -2.81 8.21 26.61
C PHE A 81 -2.22 9.51 27.17
N GLY A 82 -1.82 10.45 26.30
CA GLY A 82 -1.29 11.74 26.75
C GLY A 82 -2.33 12.55 27.55
N LYS A 83 -3.61 12.47 27.18
CA LYS A 83 -4.69 13.02 27.99
C LYS A 83 -4.84 12.31 29.34
N THR A 84 -4.77 10.99 29.37
CA THR A 84 -4.79 10.21 30.61
C THR A 84 -3.66 10.62 31.56
N PHE A 85 -2.44 10.75 31.02
CA PHE A 85 -1.29 11.26 31.78
C PHE A 85 -1.56 12.65 32.36
N ASN A 86 -2.13 13.55 31.55
CA ASN A 86 -2.47 14.91 31.95
C ASN A 86 -3.54 14.98 33.05
N ASP A 87 -4.59 14.17 32.94
CA ASP A 87 -5.68 14.10 33.91
C ASP A 87 -5.16 13.57 35.27
N ASP A 88 -4.21 12.64 35.23
CA ASP A 88 -3.56 12.06 36.41
C ASP A 88 -2.39 12.91 36.95
N TYR A 89 -1.94 13.95 36.24
CA TYR A 89 -0.74 14.73 36.57
C TYR A 89 -0.76 15.34 37.98
N ALA A 90 -1.89 15.92 38.38
CA ALA A 90 -2.05 16.50 39.71
C ALA A 90 -1.93 15.43 40.81
N ARG A 91 -2.53 14.26 40.58
CA ARG A 91 -2.43 13.11 41.48
C ARG A 91 -0.99 12.60 41.56
N LEU A 92 -0.32 12.42 40.43
CA LEU A 92 1.08 12.01 40.38
C LEU A 92 1.98 12.97 41.16
N THR A 93 1.80 14.28 40.97
CA THR A 93 2.58 15.31 41.66
C THR A 93 2.41 15.26 43.18
N GLU A 94 1.18 15.01 43.67
CA GLU A 94 0.93 14.85 45.11
C GLU A 94 1.53 13.55 45.67
N LEU A 95 1.45 12.44 44.94
CA LEU A 95 2.08 11.18 45.33
C LEU A 95 3.61 11.32 45.38
N ALA A 96 4.20 11.99 44.39
CA ALA A 96 5.63 12.28 44.31
C ALA A 96 6.14 13.06 45.53
N LYS A 97 5.45 14.16 45.91
CA LYS A 97 5.79 14.96 47.09
C LYS A 97 5.84 14.13 48.37
N LYS A 98 4.87 13.23 48.56
CA LYS A 98 4.81 12.35 49.74
C LYS A 98 5.94 11.32 49.75
N ILE A 99 6.29 10.74 48.60
CA ILE A 99 7.44 9.83 48.48
C ILE A 99 8.75 10.55 48.81
N ILE A 100 8.96 11.76 48.28
CA ILE A 100 10.14 12.59 48.59
C ILE A 100 10.20 12.90 50.09
N ALA A 101 9.05 13.10 50.74
CA ALA A 101 8.96 13.30 52.20
C ALA A 101 9.15 12.02 53.04
N GLY A 102 9.36 10.85 52.40
CA GLY A 102 9.59 9.57 53.07
C GLY A 102 8.32 8.83 53.50
N ASP A 103 7.15 9.20 52.99
CA ASP A 103 5.89 8.51 53.30
C ASP A 103 5.77 7.18 52.54
N ALA A 104 6.24 6.10 53.17
CA ALA A 104 6.15 4.75 52.63
C ALA A 104 4.69 4.28 52.38
N GLY A 105 3.70 4.87 53.06
CA GLY A 105 2.29 4.55 52.87
C GLY A 105 1.72 5.00 51.53
N THR A 106 2.43 5.88 50.82
CA THR A 106 2.04 6.38 49.49
C THR A 106 2.40 5.42 48.35
N LYS A 107 3.36 4.51 48.56
CA LYS A 107 3.87 3.58 47.53
C LYS A 107 2.76 2.78 46.81
N PRO A 108 1.79 2.14 47.50
CA PRO A 108 0.75 1.36 46.82
C PRO A 108 -0.14 2.19 45.88
N ALA A 109 -0.34 3.48 46.20
CA ALA A 109 -1.16 4.37 45.36
C ALA A 109 -0.41 4.80 44.09
N LEU A 110 0.91 4.95 44.15
CA LEU A 110 1.74 5.18 42.97
C LEU A 110 1.90 3.90 42.14
N ASP A 111 2.09 2.74 42.78
CA ASP A 111 2.12 1.43 42.12
C ASP A 111 0.85 1.22 41.28
N ALA A 112 -0.33 1.49 41.86
CA ALA A 112 -1.60 1.35 41.16
C ALA A 112 -1.72 2.28 39.95
N LEU A 113 -1.23 3.52 40.06
CA LEU A 113 -1.23 4.49 38.96
C LEU A 113 -0.33 4.03 37.81
N LEU A 114 0.93 3.69 38.11
CA LEU A 114 1.90 3.24 37.11
C LEU A 114 1.50 1.92 36.47
N THR A 115 0.87 1.00 37.22
CA THR A 115 0.32 -0.26 36.69
C THR A 115 -0.79 0.00 35.69
N SER A 116 -1.67 0.97 35.96
CA SER A 116 -2.74 1.36 35.02
C SER A 116 -2.16 1.90 33.72
N TRP A 117 -1.17 2.78 33.80
CA TRP A 117 -0.48 3.33 32.63
C TRP A 117 0.29 2.26 31.85
N GLN A 118 1.01 1.37 32.54
CA GLN A 118 1.69 0.24 31.92
C GLN A 118 0.70 -0.60 31.10
N LYS A 119 -0.44 -0.98 31.69
CA LYS A 119 -1.49 -1.73 31.00
C LYS A 119 -2.00 -1.00 29.76
N ALA A 120 -2.23 0.32 29.85
CA ALA A 120 -2.65 1.13 28.71
C ALA A 120 -1.61 1.10 27.59
N THR A 121 -0.32 1.31 27.90
CA THR A 121 0.76 1.26 26.90
C THR A 121 0.94 -0.12 26.26
N GLY A 122 0.76 -1.20 27.03
CA GLY A 122 0.75 -2.56 26.49
C GLY A 122 -0.41 -2.80 25.51
N GLY A 123 -1.58 -2.21 25.79
CA GLY A 123 -2.73 -2.22 24.88
C GLY A 123 -2.45 -1.49 23.57
N GLU A 124 -1.83 -0.31 23.63
CA GLU A 124 -1.45 0.45 22.42
C GLU A 124 -0.36 -0.24 21.60
N ALA A 125 0.63 -0.89 22.26
CA ALA A 125 1.62 -1.72 21.57
C ALA A 125 0.97 -2.89 20.80
N ALA A 126 -0.03 -3.54 21.39
CA ALA A 126 -0.75 -4.63 20.74
C ALA A 126 -1.55 -4.13 19.51
N LYS A 127 -2.21 -2.97 19.61
CA LYS A 127 -2.89 -2.35 18.46
C LYS A 127 -1.91 -2.03 17.33
N ALA A 128 -0.72 -1.51 17.67
CA ALA A 128 0.31 -1.22 16.68
C ALA A 128 0.78 -2.49 15.96
N ALA A 129 0.89 -3.61 16.67
CA ALA A 129 1.20 -4.91 16.08
C ALA A 129 0.10 -5.39 15.11
N THR A 130 -1.18 -5.22 15.46
CA THR A 130 -2.30 -5.53 14.55
C THR A 130 -2.26 -4.67 13.28
N ALA A 131 -1.98 -3.37 13.41
CA ALA A 131 -1.84 -2.49 12.25
C ALA A 131 -0.67 -2.90 11.34
N LEU A 132 0.47 -3.30 11.91
CA LEU A 132 1.61 -3.83 11.15
C LEU A 132 1.26 -5.08 10.36
N GLN A 133 0.50 -6.01 10.96
CA GLN A 133 0.03 -7.21 10.26
C GLN A 133 -0.89 -6.85 9.08
N SER A 134 -1.82 -5.90 9.27
CA SER A 134 -2.71 -5.42 8.22
C SER A 134 -1.92 -4.78 7.06
N MET A 135 -0.93 -3.95 7.37
CA MET A 135 -0.09 -3.30 6.36
C MET A 135 0.80 -4.31 5.63
N SER A 136 1.35 -5.29 6.33
CA SER A 136 2.16 -6.34 5.71
C SER A 136 1.34 -7.25 4.78
N ALA A 137 0.09 -7.55 5.14
CA ALA A 137 -0.82 -8.30 4.27
C ALA A 137 -1.10 -7.52 2.99
N LEU A 138 -1.50 -6.24 3.12
CA LEU A 138 -1.76 -5.35 2.00
C LEU A 138 -0.52 -5.18 1.10
N GLU A 139 0.68 -5.05 1.67
CA GLU A 139 1.92 -4.99 0.91
C GLU A 139 2.13 -6.27 0.08
N GLY A 140 1.90 -7.44 0.68
CA GLY A 140 2.00 -8.73 -0.01
C GLY A 140 1.01 -8.86 -1.16
N ASP A 141 -0.23 -8.40 -0.95
CA ASP A 141 -1.28 -8.38 -1.96
C ASP A 141 -0.90 -7.48 -3.15
N LEU A 142 -0.39 -6.28 -2.88
CA LEU A 142 0.05 -5.33 -3.91
C LEU A 142 1.28 -5.82 -4.70
N GLN A 143 2.21 -6.51 -4.04
CA GLN A 143 3.31 -7.20 -4.72
C GLN A 143 2.79 -8.36 -5.59
N GLY A 144 1.69 -9.00 -5.17
CA GLY A 144 0.97 -10.00 -5.96
C GLY A 144 0.38 -9.39 -7.23
N ASP A 145 -0.38 -8.30 -7.08
CA ASP A 145 -1.00 -7.57 -8.19
C ASP A 145 0.05 -7.13 -9.22
N ALA A 146 1.12 -6.47 -8.76
CA ALA A 146 2.17 -5.98 -9.66
C ALA A 146 2.84 -7.12 -10.47
N ARG A 147 3.02 -8.30 -9.87
CA ARG A 147 3.57 -9.48 -10.57
C ARG A 147 2.58 -10.03 -11.59
N THR A 148 1.31 -10.16 -11.21
CA THR A 148 0.26 -10.67 -12.10
C THR A 148 0.10 -9.75 -13.31
N LEU A 149 -0.01 -8.44 -13.09
CA LEU A 149 -0.11 -7.44 -14.16
C LEU A 149 1.14 -7.41 -15.04
N GLY A 150 2.33 -7.61 -14.47
CA GLY A 150 3.57 -7.78 -15.25
C GLY A 150 3.55 -9.04 -16.13
N ALA A 151 2.93 -10.12 -15.67
CA ALA A 151 2.73 -11.32 -16.47
C ALA A 151 1.73 -11.08 -17.60
N ASP A 152 0.65 -10.35 -17.34
CA ASP A 152 -0.32 -9.97 -18.37
C ASP A 152 0.33 -9.10 -19.45
N GLN A 153 1.12 -8.11 -19.05
CA GLN A 153 1.89 -7.28 -19.97
C GLN A 153 2.78 -8.15 -20.88
N THR A 154 3.48 -9.12 -20.30
CA THR A 154 4.37 -10.02 -21.05
C THR A 154 3.59 -10.87 -22.05
N SER A 155 2.46 -11.45 -21.63
CA SER A 155 1.56 -12.21 -22.51
C SER A 155 1.00 -11.36 -23.66
N ALA A 156 0.57 -10.15 -23.36
CA ALA A 156 0.04 -9.21 -24.35
C ALA A 156 1.12 -8.79 -25.38
N LEU A 157 2.35 -8.51 -24.93
CA LEU A 157 3.47 -8.24 -25.83
C LEU A 157 3.82 -9.44 -26.72
N ALA A 158 3.73 -10.66 -26.19
CA ALA A 158 3.93 -11.88 -26.99
C ALA A 158 2.83 -12.06 -28.05
N ALA A 159 1.57 -11.78 -27.71
CA ALA A 159 0.46 -11.79 -28.65
C ALA A 159 0.63 -10.75 -29.76
N ALA A 160 1.03 -9.52 -29.40
CA ALA A 160 1.36 -8.46 -30.35
C ALA A 160 2.48 -8.90 -31.31
N ALA A 161 3.57 -9.48 -30.80
CA ALA A 161 4.68 -9.96 -31.63
C ALA A 161 4.24 -11.09 -32.59
N ALA A 162 3.38 -12.01 -32.13
CA ALA A 162 2.84 -13.08 -32.96
C ALA A 162 1.97 -12.52 -34.11
N ALA A 163 1.05 -11.59 -33.80
CA ALA A 163 0.21 -10.94 -34.80
C ALA A 163 1.08 -10.19 -35.83
N GLN A 164 2.06 -9.42 -35.36
CA GLN A 164 2.99 -8.70 -36.23
C GLN A 164 3.79 -9.60 -37.17
N THR A 165 4.17 -10.79 -36.69
CA THR A 165 4.90 -11.80 -37.49
C THR A 165 4.00 -12.43 -38.56
N ALA A 166 2.71 -12.60 -38.28
CA ALA A 166 1.74 -13.19 -39.20
C ALA A 166 1.32 -12.22 -40.33
N ILE A 167 1.32 -10.90 -40.07
CA ILE A 167 0.93 -9.87 -41.05
C ILE A 167 1.79 -9.91 -42.32
N GLY A 168 3.11 -10.03 -42.19
CA GLY A 168 4.04 -9.96 -43.33
C GLY A 168 3.80 -11.03 -44.41
N PRO A 169 3.79 -12.33 -44.04
CA PRO A 169 3.46 -13.41 -44.97
C PRO A 169 2.06 -13.27 -45.60
N LEU A 170 1.07 -12.80 -44.83
CA LEU A 170 -0.29 -12.62 -45.35
C LEU A 170 -0.36 -11.48 -46.38
N GLN A 171 0.35 -10.37 -46.15
CA GLN A 171 0.49 -9.30 -47.13
C GLN A 171 1.14 -9.80 -48.43
N GLN A 172 2.17 -10.66 -48.34
CA GLN A 172 2.77 -11.27 -49.54
C GLN A 172 1.80 -12.17 -50.30
N GLN A 173 0.91 -12.89 -49.60
CA GLN A 173 -0.13 -13.71 -50.23
C GLN A 173 -1.19 -12.85 -50.92
N ILE A 174 -1.57 -11.72 -50.31
CA ILE A 174 -2.46 -10.72 -50.90
C ILE A 174 -1.82 -10.18 -52.20
N ASP A 175 -0.62 -9.62 -52.12
CA ASP A 175 0.08 -9.01 -53.27
C ASP A 175 0.27 -10.03 -54.42
N ALA A 176 0.61 -11.28 -54.09
CA ALA A 176 0.76 -12.36 -55.08
C ALA A 176 -0.59 -12.75 -55.72
N THR A 177 -1.69 -12.74 -54.97
CA THR A 177 -3.03 -13.05 -55.46
C THR A 177 -3.55 -11.93 -56.36
N GLU A 178 -3.35 -10.67 -55.96
CA GLU A 178 -3.68 -9.49 -56.78
C GLU A 178 -2.91 -9.50 -58.10
N THR A 179 -1.61 -9.81 -58.07
CA THR A 179 -0.78 -9.95 -59.27
C THR A 179 -1.33 -11.03 -60.21
N LYS A 180 -1.76 -12.18 -59.67
CA LYS A 180 -2.36 -13.26 -60.49
C LYS A 180 -3.69 -12.83 -61.11
N ILE A 181 -4.57 -12.19 -60.36
CA ILE A 181 -5.85 -11.68 -60.88
C ILE A 181 -5.60 -10.72 -62.04
N ALA A 182 -4.65 -9.78 -61.90
CA ALA A 182 -4.32 -8.82 -62.95
C ALA A 182 -3.80 -9.49 -64.23
N VAL A 183 -2.98 -10.54 -64.09
CA VAL A 183 -2.51 -11.33 -65.24
C VAL A 183 -3.67 -12.03 -65.94
N GLU A 184 -4.56 -12.70 -65.20
CA GLU A 184 -5.70 -13.44 -65.77
C GLU A 184 -6.71 -12.51 -66.45
N GLN A 185 -6.97 -11.32 -65.89
CA GLN A 185 -7.82 -10.30 -66.52
C GLN A 185 -7.27 -9.83 -67.87
N GLY A 186 -5.95 -9.67 -68.01
CA GLY A 186 -5.33 -9.34 -69.30
C GLY A 186 -5.45 -10.44 -70.36
N ILE A 187 -5.62 -11.71 -69.94
CA ILE A 187 -5.85 -12.85 -70.83
C ILE A 187 -7.33 -12.97 -71.23
N GLU A 188 -8.25 -12.61 -70.32
CA GLU A 188 -9.69 -12.56 -70.61
C GLU A 188 -10.03 -11.59 -71.75
N ASP A 189 -9.43 -10.39 -71.72
CA ASP A 189 -9.61 -9.36 -72.75
C ASP A 189 -9.11 -9.77 -74.15
N SER A 190 -8.35 -10.88 -74.25
CA SER A 190 -7.63 -11.27 -75.48
C SER A 190 -8.00 -12.64 -76.05
N SER A 191 -8.89 -13.46 -75.45
CA SER A 191 -9.09 -14.86 -75.89
C SER A 191 -10.52 -15.43 -75.90
N LEU A 192 -10.75 -16.46 -76.73
CA LEU A 192 -11.98 -17.27 -76.84
C LEU A 192 -12.25 -18.19 -75.62
N LEU A 193 -11.43 -18.12 -74.56
CA LEU A 193 -11.50 -18.98 -73.36
C LEU A 193 -12.20 -18.33 -72.15
N GLY A 194 -12.89 -17.19 -72.36
CA GLY A 194 -13.41 -16.31 -71.31
C GLY A 194 -14.15 -16.98 -70.13
N ILE A 195 -14.91 -18.06 -70.36
CA ILE A 195 -15.64 -18.75 -69.26
C ILE A 195 -14.67 -19.40 -68.24
N ILE A 196 -13.57 -20.00 -68.70
CA ILE A 196 -12.61 -20.70 -67.82
C ILE A 196 -11.78 -19.67 -67.05
N VAL A 197 -11.35 -18.60 -67.72
CA VAL A 197 -10.59 -17.51 -67.10
C VAL A 197 -11.44 -16.79 -66.05
N GLN A 198 -12.71 -16.52 -66.34
CA GLN A 198 -13.63 -15.87 -65.40
C GLN A 198 -13.90 -16.69 -64.13
N GLN A 199 -13.95 -18.03 -64.24
CA GLN A 199 -14.07 -18.90 -63.06
C GLN A 199 -12.83 -18.83 -62.17
N LEU A 200 -11.63 -18.80 -62.75
CA LEU A 200 -10.38 -18.68 -62.01
C LEU A 200 -10.27 -17.31 -61.31
N ILE A 201 -10.61 -16.22 -62.02
CA ILE A 201 -10.65 -14.88 -61.43
C ILE A 201 -11.59 -14.86 -60.21
N THR A 202 -12.79 -15.43 -60.35
CA THR A 202 -13.78 -15.49 -59.24
C THR A 202 -13.21 -16.23 -58.02
N GLN A 203 -12.51 -17.35 -58.22
CA GLN A 203 -11.87 -18.10 -57.12
C GLN A 203 -10.77 -17.28 -56.43
N LEU A 204 -9.91 -16.62 -57.21
CA LEU A 204 -8.83 -15.79 -56.69
C LEU A 204 -9.38 -14.57 -55.92
N THR A 205 -10.43 -13.93 -56.42
CA THR A 205 -11.11 -12.83 -55.70
C THR A 205 -11.71 -13.31 -54.38
N GLY A 206 -12.26 -14.53 -54.34
CA GLY A 206 -12.72 -15.15 -53.10
C GLY A 206 -11.60 -15.35 -52.08
N GLN A 207 -10.46 -15.90 -52.52
CA GLN A 207 -9.26 -16.05 -51.67
C GLN A 207 -8.73 -14.72 -51.16
N LEU A 208 -8.66 -13.71 -52.03
CA LEU A 208 -8.25 -12.36 -51.67
C LEU A 208 -9.13 -11.80 -50.54
N SER A 209 -10.46 -11.96 -50.63
CA SER A 209 -11.37 -11.48 -49.58
C SER A 209 -11.13 -12.15 -48.23
N LEU A 210 -10.78 -13.44 -48.22
CA LEU A 210 -10.47 -14.18 -47.00
C LEU A 210 -9.15 -13.69 -46.40
N PHE A 211 -8.11 -13.50 -47.22
CA PHE A 211 -6.83 -12.98 -46.74
C PHE A 211 -6.93 -11.54 -46.24
N SER A 212 -7.67 -10.67 -46.92
CA SER A 212 -7.92 -9.32 -46.44
C SER A 212 -8.66 -9.31 -45.10
N SER A 213 -9.69 -10.16 -44.95
CA SER A 213 -10.40 -10.30 -43.67
C SER A 213 -9.51 -10.82 -42.55
N GLU A 214 -8.60 -11.75 -42.83
CA GLU A 214 -7.63 -12.27 -41.85
C GLU A 214 -6.57 -11.21 -41.49
N LEU A 215 -6.18 -10.37 -42.46
CA LEU A 215 -5.26 -9.26 -42.22
C LEU A 215 -5.88 -8.22 -41.30
N ASP A 216 -7.14 -7.86 -41.52
CA ASP A 216 -7.89 -6.93 -40.68
C ASP A 216 -7.99 -7.46 -39.24
N ASP A 217 -8.34 -8.74 -39.07
CA ASP A 217 -8.40 -9.40 -37.75
C ASP A 217 -7.03 -9.44 -37.04
N LEU A 218 -5.94 -9.70 -37.78
CA LEU A 218 -4.58 -9.65 -37.20
C LEU A 218 -4.16 -8.24 -36.80
N GLN A 219 -4.55 -7.21 -37.56
CA GLN A 219 -4.28 -5.82 -37.23
C GLN A 219 -5.07 -5.39 -35.98
N GLU A 220 -6.34 -5.78 -35.88
CA GLU A 220 -7.16 -5.55 -34.69
C GLU A 220 -6.56 -6.23 -33.45
N LYS A 221 -6.17 -7.51 -33.57
CA LYS A 221 -5.47 -8.24 -32.49
C LYS A 221 -4.16 -7.61 -32.09
N LEU A 222 -3.37 -7.12 -33.06
CA LEU A 222 -2.12 -6.43 -32.78
C LEU A 222 -2.36 -5.16 -31.95
N GLN A 223 -3.33 -4.34 -32.37
CA GLN A 223 -3.68 -3.11 -31.66
C GLN A 223 -4.19 -3.41 -30.25
N ALA A 224 -5.16 -4.32 -30.12
CA ALA A 224 -5.73 -4.70 -28.82
C ALA A 224 -4.67 -5.24 -27.86
N ALA A 225 -3.75 -6.07 -28.36
CA ALA A 225 -2.65 -6.60 -27.55
C ALA A 225 -1.66 -5.50 -27.11
N GLN A 226 -1.39 -4.49 -27.94
CA GLN A 226 -0.57 -3.35 -27.56
C GLN A 226 -1.23 -2.47 -26.50
N GLU A 227 -2.53 -2.20 -26.64
CA GLU A 227 -3.32 -1.44 -25.65
C GLU A 227 -3.35 -2.17 -24.31
N THR A 228 -3.63 -3.48 -24.33
CA THR A 228 -3.58 -4.36 -23.16
C THR A 228 -2.20 -4.30 -22.48
N ALA A 229 -1.11 -4.42 -23.25
CA ALA A 229 0.23 -4.37 -22.69
C ALA A 229 0.53 -3.02 -21.99
N GLN A 230 0.10 -1.91 -22.59
CA GLN A 230 0.29 -0.58 -22.01
C GLN A 230 -0.51 -0.39 -20.72
N GLN A 231 -1.77 -0.83 -20.71
CA GLN A 231 -2.64 -0.73 -19.55
C GLN A 231 -2.15 -1.62 -18.40
N ALA A 232 -1.73 -2.85 -18.70
CA ALA A 232 -1.13 -3.76 -17.72
C ALA A 232 0.13 -3.15 -17.08
N ALA A 233 1.02 -2.57 -17.90
CA ALA A 233 2.23 -1.91 -17.43
C ALA A 233 1.94 -0.72 -16.50
N ALA A 234 1.01 0.16 -16.92
CA ALA A 234 0.63 1.34 -16.14
C ALA A 234 0.00 0.93 -14.80
N THR A 235 -0.86 -0.09 -14.81
CA THR A 235 -1.51 -0.61 -13.60
C THR A 235 -0.48 -1.26 -12.67
N ALA A 236 0.44 -2.06 -13.21
CA ALA A 236 1.51 -2.69 -12.43
C ALA A 236 2.39 -1.64 -11.74
N GLN A 237 2.72 -0.55 -12.44
CA GLN A 237 3.48 0.55 -11.86
C GLN A 237 2.73 1.21 -10.70
N LEU A 238 1.44 1.49 -10.87
CA LEU A 238 0.63 2.06 -9.79
C LEU A 238 0.53 1.12 -8.58
N ALA A 239 0.39 -0.19 -8.81
CA ALA A 239 0.38 -1.17 -7.73
C ALA A 239 1.73 -1.20 -6.98
N GLY A 240 2.85 -1.10 -7.71
CA GLY A 240 4.19 -1.00 -7.13
C GLY A 240 4.42 0.29 -6.33
N ASP A 241 3.99 1.43 -6.85
CA ASP A 241 4.04 2.72 -6.15
C ASP A 241 3.20 2.68 -4.87
N TYR A 242 2.02 2.07 -4.94
CA TYR A 242 1.15 1.87 -3.79
C TYR A 242 1.78 0.94 -2.74
N GLY A 243 2.38 -0.18 -3.16
CA GLY A 243 3.14 -1.07 -2.28
C GLY A 243 4.29 -0.35 -1.57
N THR A 244 4.99 0.55 -2.27
CA THR A 244 6.05 1.38 -1.68
C THR A 244 5.52 2.33 -0.61
N ALA A 245 4.37 2.97 -0.86
CA ALA A 245 3.72 3.83 0.13
C ALA A 245 3.30 3.03 1.38
N VAL A 246 2.74 1.82 1.18
CA VAL A 246 2.35 0.92 2.28
C VAL A 246 3.57 0.49 3.10
N ALA A 247 4.68 0.12 2.47
CA ALA A 247 5.93 -0.25 3.16
C ALA A 247 6.51 0.91 4.01
N ALA A 248 6.41 2.14 3.49
CA ALA A 248 6.77 3.34 4.25
C ALA A 248 5.84 3.53 5.47
N GLY A 249 4.54 3.27 5.31
CA GLY A 249 3.56 3.24 6.41
C GLY A 249 3.88 2.17 7.46
N SER A 250 4.22 0.95 7.06
CA SER A 250 4.67 -0.12 7.96
C SER A 250 5.88 0.32 8.79
N SER A 251 6.86 0.97 8.15
CA SER A 251 8.06 1.49 8.83
C SER A 251 7.71 2.56 9.87
N ALA A 252 6.74 3.44 9.56
CA ALA A 252 6.27 4.45 10.50
C ALA A 252 5.55 3.85 11.73
N ILE A 253 4.69 2.85 11.52
CA ILE A 253 4.01 2.14 12.60
C ILE A 253 5.01 1.36 13.46
N GLN A 254 6.09 0.84 12.86
CA GLN A 254 7.15 0.17 13.61
C GLN A 254 7.82 1.12 14.61
N SER A 255 8.02 2.40 14.25
CA SER A 255 8.51 3.41 15.19
C SER A 255 7.53 3.65 16.35
N LEU A 256 6.22 3.72 16.08
CA LEU A 256 5.19 3.82 17.13
C LEU A 256 5.19 2.60 18.05
N SER A 257 5.21 1.39 17.48
CA SER A 257 5.25 0.12 18.21
C SER A 257 6.47 0.05 19.14
N ASN A 258 7.64 0.42 18.62
CA ASN A 258 8.87 0.48 19.41
C ASN A 258 8.75 1.54 20.53
N GLY A 259 8.18 2.71 20.23
CA GLY A 259 7.92 3.77 21.22
C GLY A 259 7.04 3.28 22.37
N TRP A 260 5.93 2.60 22.07
CA TRP A 260 5.06 2.02 23.09
C TRP A 260 5.75 0.94 23.90
N SER A 261 6.54 0.07 23.26
CA SER A 261 7.30 -0.98 23.94
C SER A 261 8.32 -0.40 24.92
N VAL A 262 9.05 0.65 24.51
CA VAL A 262 10.01 1.36 25.39
C VAL A 262 9.29 2.00 26.58
N LEU A 263 8.16 2.67 26.34
CA LEU A 263 7.41 3.31 27.43
C LEU A 263 6.84 2.27 28.41
N ASN A 264 6.32 1.16 27.90
CA ASN A 264 5.84 0.04 28.71
C ASN A 264 6.98 -0.57 29.55
N ALA A 265 8.17 -0.70 28.98
CA ALA A 265 9.37 -1.15 29.70
C ALA A 265 9.82 -0.12 30.75
N ASN A 266 9.71 1.18 30.48
CA ASN A 266 9.99 2.23 31.46
C ASN A 266 9.05 2.10 32.67
N PHE A 267 7.74 1.91 32.45
CA PHE A 267 6.80 1.69 33.55
C PHE A 267 7.09 0.39 34.31
N ALA A 268 7.46 -0.69 33.61
CA ALA A 268 7.90 -1.93 34.25
C ALA A 268 9.12 -1.71 35.17
N ASN A 269 10.08 -0.90 34.72
CA ASN A 269 11.28 -0.56 35.48
C ASN A 269 10.96 0.35 36.66
N LEU A 270 10.04 1.30 36.51
CA LEU A 270 9.59 2.17 37.62
C LEU A 270 8.86 1.39 38.71
N LEU A 271 8.06 0.38 38.33
CA LEU A 271 7.34 -0.49 39.26
C LEU A 271 8.26 -1.42 40.07
N GLN A 272 9.57 -1.48 39.76
CA GLN A 272 10.51 -2.19 40.61
C GLN A 272 10.64 -1.47 41.96
N ALA A 273 10.60 -2.23 43.06
CA ALA A 273 10.44 -1.71 44.41
C ALA A 273 11.49 -0.65 44.81
N GLU A 274 12.71 -0.74 44.29
CA GLU A 274 13.79 0.23 44.55
C GLU A 274 13.62 1.53 43.75
N ARG A 275 13.05 1.47 42.54
CA ARG A 275 12.93 2.63 41.63
C ARG A 275 11.69 3.47 41.90
N ILE A 276 10.58 2.88 42.33
CA ILE A 276 9.38 3.65 42.68
C ILE A 276 9.59 4.58 43.89
N SER A 277 10.60 4.27 44.70
CA SER A 277 10.97 5.07 45.87
C SER A 277 12.14 6.01 45.59
N ASP A 278 12.64 6.09 44.36
CA ASP A 278 13.73 6.97 43.94
C ASP A 278 13.22 8.41 43.76
N PRO A 279 13.59 9.36 44.65
CA PRO A 279 13.12 10.74 44.59
C PRO A 279 13.58 11.49 43.33
N SER A 280 14.65 11.04 42.67
CA SER A 280 15.23 11.73 41.51
C SER A 280 14.35 11.66 40.26
N ILE A 281 13.48 10.65 40.17
CA ILE A 281 12.57 10.43 39.04
C ILE A 281 11.31 11.30 39.16
N PHE A 282 10.93 11.65 40.40
CA PHE A 282 9.66 12.32 40.71
C PHE A 282 9.84 13.78 41.12
N THR A 283 10.94 14.42 40.71
CA THR A 283 11.13 15.85 40.98
C THR A 283 10.09 16.69 40.24
N SER A 284 9.75 17.86 40.79
CA SER A 284 8.79 18.75 40.14
C SER A 284 9.22 19.21 38.75
N ALA A 285 10.53 19.33 38.51
CA ALA A 285 11.09 19.68 37.21
C ALA A 285 10.89 18.55 36.18
N GLU A 286 11.22 17.30 36.55
CA GLU A 286 11.05 16.13 35.68
C GLU A 286 9.58 15.88 35.34
N LEU A 287 8.69 15.99 36.33
CA LEU A 287 7.25 15.85 36.12
C LEU A 287 6.72 16.94 35.17
N ALA A 288 7.13 18.20 35.36
CA ALA A 288 6.72 19.30 34.48
C ALA A 288 7.24 19.14 33.05
N ALA A 289 8.47 18.64 32.87
CA ALA A 289 9.04 18.34 31.56
C ALA A 289 8.26 17.23 30.86
N ALA A 290 8.04 16.09 31.54
CA ALA A 290 7.26 14.98 30.99
C ALA A 290 5.84 15.42 30.59
N LYS A 291 5.20 16.28 31.40
CA LYS A 291 3.91 16.88 31.06
C LYS A 291 3.97 17.71 29.79
N ALA A 292 4.96 18.60 29.67
CA ALA A 292 5.11 19.43 28.48
C ALA A 292 5.32 18.58 27.22
N ASP A 293 6.10 17.51 27.31
CA ASP A 293 6.32 16.57 26.21
C ASP A 293 5.04 15.84 25.80
N TRP A 294 4.24 15.36 26.77
CA TRP A 294 2.93 14.77 26.50
C TRP A 294 1.94 15.77 25.91
N ASP A 295 1.89 17.00 26.40
CA ASP A 295 1.06 18.06 25.82
C ASP A 295 1.42 18.32 24.35
N GLY A 296 2.73 18.42 24.05
CA GLY A 296 3.22 18.56 22.67
C GLY A 296 2.84 17.37 21.79
N LEU A 297 2.96 16.14 22.33
CA LEU A 297 2.61 14.93 21.60
C LEU A 297 1.10 14.78 21.36
N VAL A 298 0.25 15.18 22.31
CA VAL A 298 -1.21 15.22 22.14
C VAL A 298 -1.59 16.18 21.02
N GLN A 299 -1.01 17.38 21.00
CA GLN A 299 -1.21 18.34 19.91
C GLN A 299 -0.73 17.78 18.58
N GLN A 300 0.41 17.10 18.57
CA GLN A 300 0.93 16.45 17.37
C GLN A 300 0.07 15.28 16.95
N ALA A 301 -0.58 14.53 17.83
CA ALA A 301 -1.38 13.36 17.45
C ALA A 301 -2.81 13.73 17.02
N SER A 302 -3.35 14.81 17.61
CA SER A 302 -4.66 15.37 17.28
C SER A 302 -4.60 16.15 15.96
N GLY A 303 -5.48 15.85 14.99
CA GLY A 303 -5.55 16.63 13.74
C GLY A 303 -5.86 15.85 12.46
N LEU A 304 -6.30 14.60 12.55
CA LEU A 304 -6.73 13.79 11.38
C LEU A 304 -8.24 13.53 11.35
N ASN A 305 -9.05 14.40 11.95
CA ASN A 305 -10.50 14.34 11.85
C ASN A 305 -10.97 14.72 10.44
#